data_AF-A0A167PK39-F1
#
_entry.id   AF-A0A167PK39-F1
#
_cell.length_a   1.000
_cell.length_b   1.000
_cell.length_c   1.000
_cell.angle_alpha   90.00
_cell.angle_beta   90.00
_cell.angle_gamma   90.00
#
_symmetry.space_group_name_H-M   'P 1'
#
loop_
_entity.id
_entity.type
_entity.pdbx_description
1 polymer ?
#
loop_
_entity_poly.entity_id
_entity_poly.type
_entity_poly.pdbx_seq_one_letter_code
_entity_poly.pdbx_strand_id
1 'polypeptide(L)'
;NLPQSVRFKKENVILVGLMSGPKEAKTSKINLYLRPLVDELEKLYKGVRVQTYQCPNGTTIHTALFMVACDIPAAQKVCGFTSHTSTNACHKCNCQFSQLAGTSSVNYSGFDFSKWLLRTKNDNCKDAEVWRNATTEAERHRLEVENGVCWSELHRLQYFDVVHCMIIDPMHNLFLGTAK
;
A
#
# COMPACT_ATOMS: atom_id res chain seq x y z
N ASN A 1 -14.45 -2.79 -15.06
CA ASN A 1 -15.03 -2.45 -13.75
C ASN A 1 -16.50 -2.83 -13.72
N LEU A 2 -16.93 -3.49 -12.64
CA LEU A 2 -18.33 -3.87 -12.45
C LEU A 2 -19.20 -2.64 -12.12
N PRO A 3 -20.48 -2.62 -12.55
CA PRO A 3 -21.43 -1.58 -12.16
C PRO A 3 -21.56 -1.45 -10.63
N GLN A 4 -21.85 -0.24 -10.14
CA GLN A 4 -21.98 0.05 -8.71
C GLN A 4 -23.00 -0.87 -8.01
N SER A 5 -24.10 -1.20 -8.69
CA SER A 5 -25.17 -2.06 -8.17
C SER A 5 -24.74 -3.51 -7.90
N VAL A 6 -23.60 -3.95 -8.45
CA VAL A 6 -23.16 -5.35 -8.34
C VAL A 6 -21.75 -5.51 -7.77
N ARG A 7 -20.91 -4.48 -7.80
CA ARG A 7 -19.47 -4.59 -7.43
C ARG A 7 -19.19 -5.05 -6.00
N PHE A 8 -20.12 -4.87 -5.07
CA PHE A 8 -20.00 -5.30 -3.67
C PHE A 8 -20.85 -6.53 -3.32
N LYS A 9 -21.46 -7.18 -4.32
CA LYS A 9 -22.16 -8.43 -4.09
C LYS A 9 -21.17 -9.54 -3.78
N LYS A 10 -21.59 -10.52 -2.96
CA LYS A 10 -20.73 -11.62 -2.49
C LYS A 10 -20.11 -12.40 -3.65
N GLU A 11 -20.82 -12.60 -4.75
CA GLU A 11 -20.31 -13.27 -5.94
C GLU A 11 -19.16 -12.53 -6.66
N ASN A 12 -18.98 -11.24 -6.37
CA ASN A 12 -17.94 -10.38 -6.98
C ASN A 12 -16.82 -10.00 -6.00
N VAL A 13 -16.84 -10.55 -4.78
CA VAL A 13 -15.85 -10.26 -3.74
C VAL A 13 -15.15 -11.57 -3.36
N ILE A 14 -13.83 -11.60 -3.49
CA ILE A 14 -13.02 -12.75 -3.10
C ILE A 14 -12.32 -12.40 -1.79
N LEU A 15 -12.60 -13.19 -0.73
CA LEU A 15 -11.87 -13.09 0.53
C LEU A 15 -10.51 -13.76 0.37
N VAL A 16 -9.45 -12.94 0.35
CA VAL A 16 -8.07 -13.40 0.13
C VAL A 16 -7.32 -13.72 1.42
N GLY A 17 -7.80 -13.24 2.57
CA GLY A 17 -7.17 -13.48 3.86
C GLY A 17 -7.97 -12.89 5.01
N LEU A 18 -7.74 -13.42 6.22
CA LEU A 18 -8.33 -12.95 7.46
C LEU A 18 -7.23 -12.82 8.51
N MET A 19 -7.09 -11.62 9.09
CA MET A 19 -6.15 -11.36 10.18
C MET A 19 -6.89 -11.45 11.51
N SER A 20 -6.39 -12.25 12.43
CA SER A 20 -7.00 -12.41 13.76
C SER A 20 -6.83 -11.15 14.60
N GLY A 21 -7.93 -10.65 15.17
CA GLY A 21 -7.92 -9.62 16.22
C GLY A 21 -7.40 -10.17 17.56
N PRO A 22 -7.36 -9.38 18.65
CA PRO A 22 -8.06 -8.10 18.85
C PRO A 22 -7.20 -6.84 18.58
N LYS A 23 -5.88 -7.00 18.42
CA LYS A 23 -4.96 -5.89 18.16
C LYS A 23 -4.58 -5.85 16.70
N GLU A 24 -4.42 -4.64 16.19
CA GLU A 24 -3.98 -4.42 14.81
C GLU A 24 -2.59 -5.05 14.58
N ALA A 25 -2.41 -5.69 13.42
CA ALA A 25 -1.15 -6.32 13.08
C ALA A 25 -0.05 -5.26 12.92
N LYS A 26 1.16 -5.58 13.42
CA LYS A 26 2.36 -4.80 13.12
C LYS A 26 2.64 -4.87 11.62
N THR A 27 3.23 -3.81 11.05
CA THR A 27 3.55 -3.73 9.60
C THR A 27 4.32 -4.94 9.10
N SER A 28 5.30 -5.47 9.84
CA SER A 28 6.02 -6.68 9.45
C SER A 28 5.16 -7.96 9.38
N LYS A 29 4.09 -8.05 10.18
CA LYS A 29 3.18 -9.20 10.16
C LYS A 29 2.22 -9.18 8.98
N ILE A 30 1.89 -8.00 8.45
CA ILE A 30 0.96 -7.88 7.31
C ILE A 30 1.51 -8.62 6.08
N ASN A 31 2.84 -8.58 5.90
CA ASN A 31 3.54 -9.24 4.81
C ASN A 31 3.34 -10.76 4.82
N LEU A 32 3.20 -11.38 6.00
CA LEU A 32 2.92 -12.82 6.10
C LEU A 32 1.57 -13.20 5.48
N TYR A 33 0.58 -12.30 5.59
CA TYR A 33 -0.75 -12.49 5.01
C TYR A 33 -0.81 -12.08 3.54
N LEU A 34 -0.04 -11.07 3.13
CA LEU A 34 0.02 -10.63 1.74
C LEU A 34 0.80 -11.59 0.85
N ARG A 35 1.79 -12.31 1.41
CA ARG A 35 2.69 -13.17 0.63
C ARG A 35 1.95 -14.21 -0.23
N PRO A 36 0.98 -15.01 0.29
CA PRO A 36 0.24 -15.95 -0.55
C PRO A 36 -0.53 -15.27 -1.69
N LEU A 37 -1.14 -14.11 -1.42
CA LEU A 37 -1.85 -13.32 -2.45
C LEU A 37 -0.88 -12.84 -3.54
N VAL A 38 0.27 -12.31 -3.15
CA VAL A 38 1.30 -11.82 -4.08
C VAL A 38 1.89 -12.96 -4.91
N ASP A 39 2.16 -14.11 -4.28
CA ASP A 39 2.65 -15.31 -4.99
C ASP A 39 1.67 -15.76 -6.10
N GLU A 40 0.36 -15.72 -5.83
CA GLU A 40 -0.66 -16.02 -6.84
C GLU A 40 -0.78 -14.92 -7.90
N LEU A 41 -0.74 -13.64 -7.51
CA LEU A 41 -0.78 -12.52 -8.45
C LEU A 41 0.40 -12.50 -9.43
N GLU A 42 1.60 -12.89 -9.00
CA GLU A 42 2.76 -13.02 -9.89
C GLU A 42 2.55 -14.11 -10.95
N LYS A 43 1.95 -15.25 -10.58
CA LYS A 43 1.61 -16.32 -11.52
C LYS A 43 0.51 -15.88 -12.48
N LEU A 44 -0.57 -15.30 -11.95
CA LEU A 44 -1.69 -14.83 -12.74
C LEU A 44 -1.28 -13.72 -13.71
N TYR A 45 -0.32 -12.87 -13.36
CA TYR A 45 0.18 -11.85 -14.26
C TYR A 45 0.92 -12.45 -15.48
N LYS A 46 1.68 -13.53 -15.29
CA LYS A 46 2.32 -14.29 -16.38
C LYS A 46 1.31 -15.00 -17.28
N GLY A 47 0.12 -15.26 -16.75
CA GLY A 47 -0.98 -15.91 -17.45
C GLY A 47 -1.14 -17.37 -17.02
N VAL A 48 -2.39 -17.77 -16.77
CA VAL A 48 -2.75 -19.15 -16.42
C VAL A 48 -3.81 -19.66 -17.39
N ARG A 49 -3.68 -20.93 -17.80
CA ARG A 49 -4.66 -21.57 -18.69
C ARG A 49 -5.82 -22.08 -17.85
N VAL A 50 -7.02 -21.58 -18.11
CA VAL A 50 -8.25 -21.95 -17.38
C VAL A 50 -9.33 -22.34 -18.37
N GLN A 51 -10.02 -23.45 -18.09
CA GLN A 51 -11.22 -23.84 -18.82
C GLN A 51 -12.41 -23.02 -18.35
N THR A 52 -13.16 -22.47 -19.29
CA THR A 52 -14.38 -21.71 -19.01
C THR A 52 -15.54 -22.31 -19.80
N TYR A 53 -16.77 -21.96 -19.43
CA TYR A 53 -17.97 -22.42 -20.15
C TYR A 53 -17.91 -22.05 -21.65
N GLN A 54 -17.42 -20.83 -21.97
CA GLN A 54 -17.28 -20.35 -23.35
C GLN A 54 -16.01 -20.87 -24.04
N CYS A 55 -15.01 -21.33 -23.29
CA CYS A 55 -13.75 -21.87 -23.82
C CYS A 55 -13.42 -23.24 -23.18
N PRO A 56 -14.10 -24.33 -23.59
CA PRO A 56 -13.89 -25.66 -23.02
C PRO A 56 -12.45 -26.20 -23.19
N ASN A 57 -11.79 -25.80 -24.28
CA ASN A 57 -10.39 -26.15 -24.56
C ASN A 57 -9.38 -25.35 -23.72
N GLY A 58 -9.86 -24.45 -22.87
CA GLY A 58 -9.05 -23.54 -22.08
C GLY A 58 -8.69 -22.26 -22.81
N THR A 59 -8.59 -21.18 -22.05
CA THR A 59 -8.06 -19.89 -22.49
C THR A 59 -7.03 -19.40 -21.48
N THR A 60 -6.07 -18.60 -21.92
CA THR A 60 -5.11 -17.96 -21.01
C THR A 60 -5.74 -16.71 -20.43
N ILE A 61 -5.83 -16.66 -19.10
CA ILE A 61 -6.29 -15.48 -18.37
C ILE A 61 -5.11 -14.81 -17.66
N HIS A 62 -5.12 -13.48 -17.64
CA HIS A 62 -4.17 -12.68 -16.88
C HIS A 62 -4.93 -11.90 -15.79
N THR A 63 -4.33 -11.77 -14.62
CA THR A 63 -4.86 -10.92 -13.54
C THR A 63 -3.77 -10.00 -13.04
N ALA A 64 -4.15 -8.75 -12.76
CA ALA A 64 -3.28 -7.75 -12.17
C ALA A 64 -4.02 -7.05 -11.03
N LEU A 65 -3.32 -6.79 -9.93
CA LEU A 65 -3.78 -5.86 -8.91
C LEU A 65 -3.78 -4.44 -9.48
N PHE A 66 -4.91 -3.76 -9.45
CA PHE A 66 -5.03 -2.41 -10.01
C PHE A 66 -4.82 -1.30 -8.97
N MET A 67 -5.39 -1.46 -7.77
CA MET A 67 -5.36 -0.45 -6.72
C MET A 67 -5.54 -1.05 -5.33
N VAL A 68 -5.01 -0.36 -4.33
CA VAL A 68 -5.29 -0.59 -2.91
C VAL A 68 -6.21 0.54 -2.43
N ALA A 69 -7.41 0.15 -1.97
CA ALA A 69 -8.42 1.08 -1.45
C ALA A 69 -8.85 0.64 -0.06
N CYS A 70 -8.47 1.42 0.93
CA CYS A 70 -8.79 1.28 2.34
C CYS A 70 -8.56 2.63 3.05
N ASP A 71 -8.83 2.69 4.35
CA ASP A 71 -8.45 3.87 5.13
C ASP A 71 -6.93 4.10 5.11
N ILE A 72 -6.50 5.33 5.42
CA ILE A 72 -5.09 5.73 5.34
C ILE A 72 -4.18 4.83 6.19
N PRO A 73 -4.51 4.50 7.46
CA PRO A 73 -3.66 3.62 8.27
C PRO A 73 -3.48 2.21 7.67
N ALA A 74 -4.54 1.58 7.17
CA ALA A 74 -4.46 0.28 6.53
C ALA A 74 -3.68 0.36 5.22
N ALA A 75 -3.93 1.39 4.41
CA ALA A 75 -3.24 1.59 3.14
C ALA A 75 -1.73 1.80 3.34
N GLN A 76 -1.33 2.60 4.33
CA GLN A 76 0.07 2.79 4.69
C GLN A 76 0.74 1.46 5.02
N LYS A 77 0.10 0.61 5.83
CA LYS A 77 0.67 -0.70 6.20
C LYS A 77 0.74 -1.68 5.03
N VAL A 78 -0.33 -1.76 4.24
CA VAL A 78 -0.41 -2.65 3.07
C VAL A 78 0.60 -2.24 2.00
N CYS A 79 0.79 -0.95 1.77
CA CYS A 79 1.70 -0.42 0.75
C CYS A 79 3.14 -0.20 1.26
N GLY A 80 3.38 -0.33 2.57
CA GLY A 80 4.71 -0.17 3.17
C GLY A 80 5.11 1.29 3.42
N PHE A 81 4.18 2.21 3.59
CA PHE A 81 4.47 3.59 4.01
C PHE A 81 4.41 3.73 5.54
N THR A 82 5.18 4.68 6.07
CA THR A 82 5.14 5.03 7.49
C THR A 82 3.82 5.70 7.90
N SER A 83 3.54 5.71 9.21
CA SER A 83 2.30 6.25 9.75
C SER A 83 2.16 7.77 9.53
N HIS A 84 0.93 8.27 9.64
CA HIS A 84 0.61 9.70 9.74
C HIS A 84 1.22 10.44 10.95
N THR A 85 2.08 9.80 11.75
CA THR A 85 2.84 10.46 12.83
C THR A 85 4.33 10.55 12.49
N SER A 86 4.74 10.03 11.33
CA SER A 86 6.08 10.14 10.78
C SER A 86 6.32 11.53 10.21
N THR A 87 7.56 12.02 10.33
CA THR A 87 8.00 13.23 9.64
C THR A 87 8.03 13.02 8.13
N ASN A 88 8.05 11.77 7.63
CA ASN A 88 7.94 11.45 6.20
C ASN A 88 6.66 10.63 5.90
N ALA A 89 5.50 11.16 6.28
CA ALA A 89 4.21 10.45 6.23
C ALA A 89 3.53 10.44 4.83
N CYS A 90 3.96 11.27 3.89
CA CYS A 90 3.30 11.38 2.59
C CYS A 90 3.71 10.22 1.67
N HIS A 91 2.74 9.49 1.13
CA HIS A 91 3.00 8.42 0.16
C HIS A 91 3.23 8.93 -1.27
N LYS A 92 2.96 10.21 -1.55
CA LYS A 92 3.14 10.84 -2.88
C LYS A 92 4.44 11.64 -3.01
N CYS A 93 5.00 12.15 -1.92
CA CYS A 93 6.22 12.96 -1.93
C CYS A 93 7.17 12.60 -0.78
N ASN A 94 8.44 12.98 -0.92
CA ASN A 94 9.51 12.77 0.04
C ASN A 94 9.68 13.95 1.01
N CYS A 95 8.64 14.78 1.20
CA CYS A 95 8.72 15.93 2.09
C CYS A 95 8.88 15.49 3.55
N GLN A 96 9.89 16.05 4.22
CA GLN A 96 10.07 15.92 5.67
C GLN A 96 9.32 17.05 6.39
N PHE A 97 8.29 16.68 7.12
CA PHE A 97 7.47 17.57 7.92
C PHE A 97 8.08 17.74 9.31
N SER A 98 8.21 18.99 9.76
CA SER A 98 8.70 19.32 11.10
C SER A 98 7.70 18.89 12.17
N GLN A 99 8.17 18.60 13.38
CA GLN A 99 7.29 18.44 14.54
C GLN A 99 6.92 19.81 15.12
N LEU A 100 5.72 19.91 15.70
CA LEU A 100 5.28 21.09 16.44
C LEU A 100 6.08 21.19 17.75
N ALA A 101 6.63 22.37 18.01
CA ALA A 101 7.48 22.62 19.18
C ALA A 101 6.79 22.21 20.49
N GLY A 102 7.48 21.40 21.30
CA GLY A 102 6.96 20.90 22.57
C GLY A 102 5.96 19.76 22.47
N THR A 103 5.73 19.19 21.28
CA THR A 103 4.82 18.04 21.07
C THR A 103 5.45 16.97 20.17
N SER A 104 4.85 15.79 20.13
CA SER A 104 5.16 14.74 19.14
C SER A 104 4.34 14.85 17.85
N SER A 105 3.49 15.88 17.73
CA SER A 105 2.61 16.05 16.58
C SER A 105 3.37 16.62 15.38
N VAL A 106 3.11 16.05 14.20
CA VAL A 106 3.71 16.51 12.95
C VAL A 106 2.98 17.76 12.44
N ASN A 107 3.74 18.78 12.07
CA ASN A 107 3.22 19.98 11.44
C ASN A 107 3.06 19.76 9.94
N TYR A 108 1.84 19.52 9.50
CA TYR A 108 1.49 19.39 8.08
C TYR A 108 1.22 20.73 7.38
N SER A 109 1.42 21.88 8.03
CA SER A 109 1.28 23.19 7.36
C SER A 109 2.46 23.49 6.41
N GLY A 110 2.37 24.62 5.69
CA GLY A 110 3.48 25.09 4.85
C GLY A 110 3.60 24.37 3.51
N PHE A 111 2.47 23.90 2.95
CA PHE A 111 2.45 23.24 1.64
C PHE A 111 2.90 24.21 0.53
N ASP A 112 4.08 23.95 -0.01
CA ASP A 112 4.56 24.58 -1.24
C ASP A 112 4.74 23.50 -2.31
N PHE A 113 3.73 23.35 -3.17
CA PHE A 113 3.72 22.37 -4.25
C PHE A 113 4.93 22.50 -5.19
N SER A 114 5.50 23.71 -5.32
CA SER A 114 6.67 23.93 -6.18
C SER A 114 7.94 23.26 -5.63
N LYS A 115 7.98 22.98 -4.33
CA LYS A 115 9.10 22.32 -3.63
C LYS A 115 8.90 20.84 -3.42
N TRP A 116 7.79 20.27 -3.91
CA TRP A 116 7.50 18.86 -3.71
C TRP A 116 8.44 17.97 -4.52
N LEU A 117 9.23 17.17 -3.82
CA LEU A 117 9.98 16.07 -4.40
C LEU A 117 9.06 14.86 -4.46
N LEU A 118 8.49 14.60 -5.63
CA LEU A 118 7.59 13.47 -5.85
C LEU A 118 8.32 12.14 -5.66
N ARG A 119 7.63 11.18 -5.05
CA ARG A 119 8.10 9.80 -4.98
C ARG A 119 7.94 9.15 -6.35
N THR A 120 8.97 8.43 -6.79
CA THR A 120 8.87 7.54 -7.94
C THR A 120 8.74 6.10 -7.45
N LYS A 121 8.12 5.24 -8.26
CA LYS A 121 8.12 3.80 -8.03
C LYS A 121 9.52 3.25 -7.80
N ASN A 122 10.46 3.66 -8.65
CA ASN A 122 11.81 3.11 -8.65
C ASN A 122 12.56 3.46 -7.37
N ASP A 123 12.48 4.72 -6.92
CA ASP A 123 13.15 5.14 -5.69
C ASP A 123 12.48 4.52 -4.46
N ASN A 124 11.15 4.47 -4.45
CA ASN A 124 10.40 3.80 -3.40
C ASN A 124 10.74 2.30 -3.28
N CYS A 125 10.83 1.57 -4.40
CA CYS A 125 11.27 0.18 -4.41
C CYS A 125 12.69 0.01 -3.86
N LYS A 126 13.64 0.87 -4.28
CA LYS A 126 15.02 0.83 -3.78
C LYS A 126 15.07 1.05 -2.27
N ASP A 127 14.39 2.07 -1.76
CA ASP A 127 14.37 2.38 -0.33
C ASP A 127 13.73 1.23 0.47
N ALA A 128 12.66 0.62 -0.04
CA ALA A 128 12.01 -0.54 0.55
C ALA A 128 12.93 -1.79 0.55
N GLU A 129 13.72 -2.00 -0.50
CA GLU A 129 14.72 -3.08 -0.59
C GLU A 129 15.87 -2.88 0.40
N VAL A 130 16.37 -1.64 0.53
CA VAL A 130 17.40 -1.29 1.53
C VAL A 130 16.86 -1.56 2.93
N TRP A 131 15.62 -1.15 3.23
CA TRP A 131 14.95 -1.48 4.50
C TRP A 131 14.81 -2.99 4.72
N ARG A 132 14.45 -3.76 3.68
CA ARG A 132 14.30 -5.21 3.76
C ARG A 132 15.62 -5.89 4.13
N ASN A 133 16.70 -5.42 3.53
CA ASN A 133 18.05 -5.98 3.68
C ASN A 133 18.76 -5.52 4.95
N ALA A 134 18.25 -4.49 5.64
CA ALA A 134 18.75 -4.06 6.93
C ALA A 134 18.64 -5.19 7.97
N THR A 135 19.74 -5.40 8.70
CA THR A 135 19.91 -6.52 9.63
C THR A 135 19.45 -6.21 11.05
N THR A 136 19.38 -4.93 11.42
CA THR A 136 19.00 -4.49 12.77
C THR A 136 17.70 -3.70 12.74
N GLU A 137 16.93 -3.81 13.82
CA GLU A 137 15.67 -3.06 13.94
C GLU A 137 15.93 -1.55 14.10
N ALA A 138 17.07 -1.16 14.69
CA ALA A 138 17.51 0.22 14.78
C ALA A 138 17.77 0.83 13.39
N GLU A 139 18.43 0.07 12.50
CA GLU A 139 18.68 0.51 11.13
C GLU A 139 17.39 0.62 10.32
N ARG A 140 16.48 -0.35 10.45
CA ARG A 140 15.15 -0.29 9.85
C ARG A 140 14.38 0.95 10.29
N HIS A 141 14.40 1.23 11.58
CA HIS A 141 13.74 2.42 12.11
C HIS A 141 14.36 3.72 11.58
N ARG A 142 15.70 3.79 11.46
CA ARG A 142 16.39 4.93 10.85
C ARG A 142 15.93 5.14 9.39
N LEU A 143 15.88 4.07 8.60
CA LEU A 143 15.45 4.11 7.20
C LEU A 143 13.96 4.49 7.06
N GLU A 144 13.10 4.04 7.97
CA GLU A 144 11.70 4.47 8.02
C GLU A 144 11.55 5.97 8.23
N VAL A 145 12.31 6.55 9.16
CA VAL A 145 12.28 7.99 9.44
C VAL A 145 12.83 8.79 8.25
N GLU A 146 13.93 8.32 7.65
CA GLU A 146 14.59 8.97 6.53
C GLU A 146 13.73 8.92 5.25
N ASN A 147 13.29 7.71 4.87
CA ASN A 147 12.69 7.46 3.56
C ASN A 147 11.17 7.33 3.62
N GLY A 148 10.55 7.23 4.79
CA GLY A 148 9.10 7.12 4.96
C GLY A 148 8.50 5.80 4.45
N VAL A 149 9.33 4.78 4.22
CA VAL A 149 8.94 3.49 3.62
C VAL A 149 9.59 2.31 4.34
N CYS A 150 8.88 1.19 4.36
CA CYS A 150 9.34 -0.14 4.74
C CYS A 150 8.92 -1.16 3.67
N TRP A 151 9.48 -2.37 3.71
CA TRP A 151 9.12 -3.41 2.75
C TRP A 151 7.66 -3.86 2.89
N SER A 152 6.96 -3.89 1.77
CA SER A 152 5.68 -4.60 1.58
C SER A 152 5.83 -5.68 0.52
N GLU A 153 5.15 -6.82 0.68
CA GLU A 153 5.08 -7.85 -0.37
C GLU A 153 4.59 -7.30 -1.73
N LEU A 154 3.81 -6.21 -1.73
CA LEU A 154 3.37 -5.57 -2.98
C LEU A 154 4.54 -5.03 -3.83
N HIS A 155 5.70 -4.76 -3.25
CA HIS A 155 6.90 -4.32 -3.99
C HIS A 155 7.44 -5.41 -4.94
N ARG A 156 7.07 -6.68 -4.74
CA ARG A 156 7.43 -7.78 -5.65
C ARG A 156 6.71 -7.68 -6.98
N LEU A 157 5.51 -7.07 -7.01
CA LEU A 157 4.70 -6.95 -8.20
C LEU A 157 5.29 -5.89 -9.15
N GLN A 158 6.13 -6.32 -10.10
CA GLN A 158 6.82 -5.43 -11.04
C GLN A 158 5.89 -4.53 -11.85
N TYR A 159 4.62 -4.89 -12.03
CA TYR A 159 3.61 -4.07 -12.73
C TYR A 159 2.89 -3.08 -11.81
N PHE A 160 2.96 -3.26 -10.49
CA PHE A 160 2.22 -2.46 -9.53
C PHE A 160 3.07 -1.29 -9.03
N ASP A 161 2.47 -0.12 -8.87
CA ASP A 161 3.12 1.08 -8.36
C ASP A 161 2.45 1.50 -7.06
N VAL A 162 3.05 1.18 -5.91
CA VAL A 162 2.44 1.50 -4.60
C VAL A 162 2.29 3.00 -4.37
N VAL A 163 3.10 3.84 -5.01
CA VAL A 163 3.01 5.31 -4.91
C VAL A 163 1.74 5.79 -5.63
N HIS A 164 1.43 5.26 -6.80
CA HIS A 164 0.30 5.71 -7.62
C HIS A 164 -0.99 4.93 -7.36
N CYS A 165 -0.91 3.62 -7.11
CA CYS A 165 -2.04 2.71 -6.97
C CYS A 165 -2.59 2.63 -5.53
N MET A 166 -1.93 3.25 -4.55
CA MET A 166 -2.54 3.57 -3.25
C MET A 166 -3.49 4.75 -3.44
N ILE A 167 -4.79 4.52 -3.22
CA ILE A 167 -5.82 5.56 -3.34
C ILE A 167 -6.21 6.05 -1.95
N ILE A 168 -6.30 7.36 -1.81
CA ILE A 168 -6.87 8.00 -0.63
C ILE A 168 -8.37 7.78 -0.70
N ASP A 169 -8.94 7.00 0.23
CA ASP A 169 -10.39 6.84 0.31
C ASP A 169 -11.03 8.18 0.73
N PRO A 170 -11.68 8.92 -0.19
CA PRO A 170 -12.30 10.18 0.15
C PRO A 170 -13.51 9.98 1.06
N MET A 171 -14.11 8.78 1.07
CA MET A 171 -15.32 8.53 1.87
C MET A 171 -15.06 8.72 3.36
N HIS A 172 -13.91 8.25 3.85
CA HIS A 172 -13.58 8.38 5.26
C HIS A 172 -13.33 9.84 5.65
N ASN A 173 -12.62 10.61 4.82
CA ASN A 173 -12.28 12.00 5.13
C ASN A 173 -13.47 12.97 4.95
N LEU A 174 -14.31 12.73 3.94
CA LEU A 174 -15.42 13.62 3.59
C LEU A 174 -16.67 13.35 4.43
N PHE A 175 -17.00 12.08 4.72
CA PHE A 175 -18.22 11.75 5.47
C PHE A 175 -18.04 11.73 6.99
N LEU A 176 -16.80 11.64 7.51
CA LEU A 176 -16.52 11.74 8.95
C LEU A 176 -16.15 13.16 9.41
N GLY A 177 -16.08 14.14 8.50
CA GLY A 177 -15.75 15.53 8.84
C GLY A 177 -14.31 15.72 9.35
N THR A 178 -13.41 14.79 9.03
CA THR A 178 -11.98 14.87 9.40
C THR A 178 -11.16 15.74 8.46
N ALA A 179 -11.72 16.11 7.31
CA ALA A 179 -11.28 17.29 6.56
C ALA A 179 -11.79 18.55 7.29
N LYS A 180 -11.04 19.03 8.28
CA LYS A 180 -11.14 20.42 8.76
C LYS A 180 -10.14 21.29 8.03
#